data_AF-A0AAE1KF52-F1
#
_entry.id   AF-A0AAE1KF52-F1
#
_cell.length_a   1.000
_cell.length_b   1.000
_cell.length_c   1.000
_cell.angle_alpha   90.00
_cell.angle_beta   90.00
_cell.angle_gamma   90.00
#
_symmetry.space_group_name_H-M   'P 1'
#
loop_
_entity.id
_entity.type
_entity.pdbx_description
1 polymer ?
#
loop_
_entity_poly.entity_id
_entity_poly.type
_entity_poly.pdbx_seq_one_letter_code
_entity_poly.pdbx_strand_id
1 'polypeptide(L)'
;MVIYTGYESALISHLTVNRASTQPPETFEDLLHADGWEWGLDSWLWTGMPLEYFTRHKDPVVKEIYRHLQIIDPLKGLKKILGGGFSLMTVKSMVTIQGSSYFGDDHGNTPFYISKKNVPIVTFFGWGFR
;
A
#
# COMPACT_ATOMS: atom_id res chain seq x y z
N MET A 1 36.36 -11.41 25.85
CA MET A 1 34.91 -11.50 25.55
C MET A 1 34.47 -10.14 25.00
N VAL A 2 34.64 -9.92 23.69
CA VAL A 2 34.38 -8.63 23.00
C VAL A 2 33.53 -8.84 21.72
N ILE A 3 33.07 -10.07 21.46
CA ILE A 3 32.39 -10.45 20.21
C ILE A 3 30.86 -10.30 20.30
N TYR A 4 30.30 -10.25 21.51
CA TYR A 4 28.84 -10.19 21.71
C TYR A 4 28.23 -8.79 21.53
N THR A 5 28.99 -7.73 21.82
CA THR A 5 28.49 -6.33 21.77
C THR A 5 28.38 -5.76 20.35
N GLY A 6 29.12 -6.32 19.39
CA GLY A 6 29.02 -5.93 17.98
C GLY A 6 27.73 -6.40 17.32
N TYR A 7 27.19 -7.55 17.73
CA TYR A 7 26.01 -8.16 17.12
C TYR A 7 24.71 -7.44 17.52
N GLU A 8 24.59 -7.04 18.80
CA GLU A 8 23.43 -6.25 19.25
C GLU A 8 23.43 -4.84 18.67
N SER A 9 24.60 -4.22 18.53
CA SER A 9 24.72 -2.88 17.93
C SER A 9 24.32 -2.88 16.46
N ALA A 10 24.67 -3.94 15.71
CA ALA A 10 24.26 -4.12 14.31
C ALA A 10 22.75 -4.41 14.18
N LEU A 11 22.18 -5.24 15.07
CA LEU A 11 20.74 -5.52 15.08
C LEU A 11 19.93 -4.25 15.39
N ILE A 12 20.37 -3.47 16.38
CA ILE A 12 19.73 -2.20 16.75
C ILE A 12 19.90 -1.19 15.61
N SER A 13 21.08 -1.06 14.99
CA SER A 13 21.26 -0.15 13.86
C SER A 13 20.41 -0.52 12.65
N HIS A 14 20.26 -1.82 12.35
CA HIS A 14 19.40 -2.29 11.25
C HIS A 14 17.91 -2.05 11.54
N LEU A 15 17.50 -2.19 12.81
CA LEU A 15 16.14 -1.89 13.26
C LEU A 15 15.86 -0.37 13.28
N THR A 16 16.81 0.49 13.65
CA THR A 16 16.63 1.95 13.65
C THR A 16 16.70 2.57 12.26
N VAL A 17 17.51 2.06 11.34
CA VAL A 17 17.49 2.50 9.93
C VAL A 17 16.15 2.13 9.28
N ASN A 18 15.61 0.94 9.61
CA ASN A 18 14.26 0.59 9.21
C ASN A 18 13.18 1.44 9.88
N ARG A 19 13.44 2.10 11.02
CA ARG A 19 12.47 2.93 11.78
C ARG A 19 12.45 4.42 11.41
N ALA A 20 13.49 4.92 10.75
CA ALA A 20 13.52 6.30 10.27
C ALA A 20 12.84 6.47 8.88
N SER A 21 12.69 5.37 8.14
CA SER A 21 11.99 5.31 6.84
C SER A 21 10.53 4.78 6.96
N THR A 22 9.97 4.78 8.17
CA THR A 22 9.04 3.72 8.62
C THR A 22 7.61 4.17 8.89
N GLN A 23 7.23 5.37 8.46
CA GLN A 23 5.80 5.68 8.50
C GLN A 23 5.14 5.03 7.28
N PRO A 24 4.16 4.14 7.50
CA PRO A 24 3.39 3.59 6.41
C PRO A 24 2.82 4.75 5.56
N PRO A 25 2.97 4.77 4.23
CA PRO A 25 2.39 5.82 3.41
C PRO A 25 0.88 5.95 3.65
N GLU A 26 0.46 7.12 4.12
CA GLU A 26 -0.92 7.44 4.48
C GLU A 26 -1.54 8.44 3.50
N THR A 27 -0.74 9.07 2.65
CA THR A 27 -1.23 9.97 1.60
C THR A 27 -0.68 9.62 0.22
N PHE A 28 -1.25 10.24 -0.82
CA PHE A 28 -0.78 10.07 -2.20
C PHE A 28 0.61 10.67 -2.42
N GLU A 29 0.98 11.69 -1.66
CA GLU A 29 2.30 12.30 -1.66
C GLU A 29 3.37 11.33 -1.12
N ASP A 30 3.07 10.65 0.00
CA ASP A 30 3.96 9.63 0.56
C ASP A 30 4.20 8.49 -0.44
N LEU A 31 3.14 8.13 -1.15
CA LEU A 31 3.13 7.12 -2.19
C LEU A 31 3.96 7.54 -3.41
N LEU A 32 3.84 8.78 -3.88
CA LEU A 32 4.60 9.29 -5.02
C LEU A 32 6.12 9.36 -4.75
N HIS A 33 6.52 9.61 -3.51
CA HIS A 33 7.94 9.68 -3.12
C HIS A 33 8.58 8.30 -2.92
N ALA A 34 7.82 7.22 -3.02
CA ALA A 34 8.37 5.87 -2.93
C ALA A 34 8.93 5.44 -4.29
N ASP A 35 10.25 5.55 -4.46
CA ASP A 35 10.93 5.18 -5.71
C ASP A 35 10.63 3.73 -6.12
N GLY A 36 10.29 3.54 -7.40
CA GLY A 36 10.04 2.22 -7.98
C GLY A 36 8.70 1.58 -7.60
N TRP A 37 7.79 2.34 -6.98
CA TRP A 37 6.50 1.83 -6.55
C TRP A 37 5.47 1.82 -7.68
N GLU A 38 4.76 0.69 -7.83
CA GLU A 38 3.70 0.49 -8.82
C GLU A 38 2.31 0.67 -8.20
N TRP A 39 1.37 1.15 -9.02
CA TRP A 39 0.01 1.47 -8.59
C TRP A 39 -1.00 0.56 -9.26
N GLY A 40 -1.84 -0.09 -8.47
CA GLY A 40 -2.96 -0.87 -8.91
C GLY A 40 -4.28 -0.18 -8.58
N LEU A 41 -5.23 -0.25 -9.49
CA LEU A 41 -6.63 0.01 -9.19
C LEU A 41 -7.45 -1.22 -9.51
N ASP A 42 -8.34 -1.55 -8.59
CA ASP A 42 -9.35 -2.59 -8.80
C ASP A 42 -10.13 -2.35 -10.10
N SER A 43 -10.11 -3.35 -10.98
CA SER A 43 -10.89 -3.35 -12.22
C SER A 43 -12.37 -3.00 -12.04
N TRP A 44 -12.99 -3.37 -10.93
CA TRP A 44 -14.39 -3.04 -10.64
C TRP A 44 -14.59 -1.54 -10.37
N LEU A 45 -13.57 -0.88 -9.83
CA LEU A 45 -13.57 0.55 -9.53
C LEU A 45 -13.16 1.41 -10.73
N TRP A 46 -12.78 0.80 -11.86
CA TRP A 46 -12.43 1.53 -13.09
C TRP A 46 -13.66 2.01 -13.89
N THR A 47 -14.69 2.48 -13.19
CA THR A 47 -15.91 3.01 -13.78
C THR A 47 -16.49 4.10 -12.87
N GLY A 48 -17.34 4.98 -13.40
CA GLY A 48 -18.09 5.97 -12.60
C GLY A 48 -17.20 6.96 -11.83
N MET A 49 -17.53 7.19 -10.55
CA MET A 49 -16.91 8.25 -9.73
C MET A 49 -15.39 8.13 -9.55
N PRO A 50 -14.78 6.96 -9.28
CA PRO A 50 -13.32 6.85 -9.21
C PRO A 50 -12.62 7.25 -10.51
N LEU A 51 -13.13 6.79 -11.67
CA LEU A 51 -12.56 7.18 -12.96
C LEU A 51 -12.71 8.69 -13.21
N GLU A 52 -13.88 9.26 -12.91
CA GLU A 52 -14.10 10.70 -13.01
C GLU A 52 -13.18 11.50 -12.10
N TYR A 53 -12.93 11.01 -10.88
CA TYR A 53 -11.98 11.64 -9.97
C TYR A 53 -10.61 11.70 -10.59
N PHE A 54 -10.01 10.56 -10.96
CA PHE A 54 -8.65 10.56 -11.48
C PHE A 54 -8.51 11.37 -12.79
N THR A 55 -9.52 11.33 -13.66
CA THR A 55 -9.50 12.05 -14.94
C THR A 55 -9.70 13.57 -14.79
N ARG A 56 -10.53 14.01 -13.85
CA ARG A 56 -10.88 15.44 -13.68
C ARG A 56 -10.12 16.13 -12.55
N HIS A 57 -9.39 15.40 -11.71
CA HIS A 57 -8.69 16.03 -10.60
C HIS A 57 -7.62 17.00 -11.09
N LYS A 58 -7.46 18.11 -10.36
CA LYS A 58 -6.49 19.16 -10.71
C LYS A 58 -5.13 18.96 -10.03
N ASP A 59 -5.10 18.14 -8.99
CA ASP A 59 -3.90 17.87 -8.21
C ASP A 59 -2.83 17.17 -9.09
N PRO A 60 -1.61 17.73 -9.19
CA PRO A 60 -0.53 17.11 -9.96
C PRO A 60 -0.14 15.73 -9.42
N VAL A 61 -0.25 15.48 -8.11
CA VAL A 61 0.09 14.20 -7.47
C VAL A 61 -0.85 13.12 -7.95
N VAL A 62 -2.16 13.40 -7.95
CA VAL A 62 -3.16 12.43 -8.41
C VAL A 62 -3.06 12.18 -9.91
N LYS A 63 -2.73 13.21 -10.71
CA LYS A 63 -2.48 13.02 -12.14
C LYS A 63 -1.28 12.15 -12.40
N GLU A 64 -0.22 12.27 -11.61
CA GLU A 64 0.97 11.45 -11.77
C GLU A 64 0.69 10.00 -11.39
N ILE A 65 0.00 9.76 -10.26
CA ILE A 65 -0.49 8.42 -9.91
C ILE A 65 -1.35 7.83 -11.03
N TYR A 66 -2.29 8.60 -11.58
CA TYR A 66 -3.18 8.16 -12.65
C TYR A 66 -2.42 7.71 -13.91
N ARG A 67 -1.30 8.35 -14.25
CA ARG A 67 -0.47 7.98 -15.40
C ARG A 67 0.17 6.61 -15.26
N HIS A 68 0.53 6.23 -14.04
CA HIS A 68 1.19 4.95 -13.73
C HIS A 68 0.24 3.90 -13.15
N LEU A 69 -1.06 4.20 -13.13
CA LEU A 69 -2.10 3.34 -12.58
C LEU A 69 -2.36 2.15 -13.50
N GLN A 70 -2.19 0.95 -12.97
CA GLN A 70 -2.49 -0.31 -13.65
C GLN A 70 -3.85 -0.81 -13.19
N ILE A 71 -4.72 -1.18 -14.14
CA ILE A 71 -5.99 -1.83 -13.81
C ILE A 71 -5.74 -3.31 -13.56
N ILE A 72 -6.07 -3.77 -12.35
CA ILE A 72 -5.72 -5.13 -11.89
C ILE A 72 -6.88 -5.77 -11.12
N ASP A 73 -6.98 -7.09 -11.22
CA ASP A 73 -7.86 -7.88 -10.36
C ASP A 73 -7.38 -7.80 -8.90
N PRO A 74 -8.28 -7.64 -7.91
CA PRO A 74 -7.90 -7.47 -6.50
C PRO A 74 -7.00 -8.58 -5.96
N LEU A 75 -7.29 -9.85 -6.26
CA LEU A 75 -6.48 -10.96 -5.77
C LEU A 75 -5.09 -10.96 -6.39
N LYS A 76 -4.97 -10.59 -7.68
CA LYS A 76 -3.66 -10.39 -8.32
C LYS A 76 -2.91 -9.21 -7.72
N GLY A 77 -3.60 -8.11 -7.42
CA GLY A 77 -3.02 -6.94 -6.73
C GLY A 77 -2.50 -7.29 -5.35
N LEU A 78 -3.25 -8.03 -4.54
CA LEU A 78 -2.80 -8.51 -3.22
C LEU A 78 -1.56 -9.40 -3.33
N LYS A 79 -1.49 -10.28 -4.34
CA LYS A 79 -0.28 -11.07 -4.60
C LYS A 79 0.92 -10.20 -4.98
N LYS A 80 0.73 -9.14 -5.79
CA LYS A 80 1.79 -8.18 -6.10
C LYS A 80 2.26 -7.44 -4.84
N ILE A 81 1.35 -7.04 -3.95
CA ILE A 81 1.69 -6.40 -2.67
C ILE A 81 2.66 -7.26 -1.84
N LEU A 82 2.47 -8.59 -1.82
CA LEU A 82 3.37 -9.49 -1.08
C LEU A 82 4.82 -9.44 -1.58
N GLY A 83 5.02 -9.14 -2.87
CA GLY A 83 6.32 -8.95 -3.49
C GLY A 83 7.00 -7.62 -3.13
N GLY A 84 6.28 -6.69 -2.50
CA GLY A 84 6.75 -5.34 -2.19
C GLY A 84 6.66 -4.38 -3.39
N GLY A 85 6.79 -3.08 -3.11
CA GLY A 85 6.83 -2.04 -4.15
C GLY A 85 5.54 -1.91 -4.97
N PHE A 86 4.40 -2.36 -4.45
CA PHE A 86 3.10 -2.26 -5.12
C PHE A 86 2.04 -1.80 -4.14
N SER A 87 1.16 -0.90 -4.57
CA SER A 87 -0.03 -0.49 -3.82
C SER A 87 -1.28 -0.75 -4.61
N LEU A 88 -2.23 -1.44 -4.01
CA LEU A 88 -3.56 -1.67 -4.60
C LEU A 88 -4.56 -0.69 -4.01
N MET A 89 -5.17 0.14 -4.83
CA MET A 89 -6.33 0.95 -4.49
C MET A 89 -7.60 0.14 -4.72
N THR A 90 -8.34 -0.12 -3.64
CA THR A 90 -9.63 -0.83 -3.72
C THR A 90 -10.50 -0.48 -2.51
N VAL A 91 -11.65 -1.15 -2.40
CA VAL A 91 -12.52 -1.08 -1.24
C VAL A 91 -11.79 -1.67 -0.02
N LYS A 92 -11.67 -0.89 1.04
CA LYS A 92 -10.97 -1.21 2.30
C LYS A 92 -11.43 -2.55 2.88
N SER A 93 -12.74 -2.76 2.93
CA SER A 93 -13.32 -4.03 3.41
C SER A 93 -12.92 -5.22 2.55
N MET A 94 -12.72 -5.02 1.24
CA MET A 94 -12.30 -6.08 0.33
C MET A 94 -10.86 -6.50 0.59
N VAL A 95 -9.96 -5.55 0.85
CA VAL A 95 -8.58 -5.85 1.29
C VAL A 95 -8.60 -6.63 2.61
N THR A 96 -9.41 -6.21 3.58
CA THR A 96 -9.52 -6.93 4.85
C THR A 96 -10.07 -8.35 4.66
N ILE A 97 -11.19 -8.52 3.96
CA ILE A 97 -11.83 -9.83 3.78
C ILE A 97 -10.91 -10.77 2.99
N GLN A 98 -10.39 -10.33 1.85
CA GLN A 98 -9.52 -11.16 1.01
C GLN A 98 -8.16 -11.39 1.67
N GLY A 99 -7.62 -10.37 2.34
CA GLY A 99 -6.40 -10.45 3.13
C GLY A 99 -6.49 -11.53 4.19
N SER A 100 -7.52 -11.47 5.04
CA SER A 100 -7.74 -12.46 6.10
C SER A 100 -8.09 -13.86 5.55
N SER A 101 -8.84 -13.95 4.45
CA SER A 101 -9.27 -15.25 3.91
C SER A 101 -8.16 -16.02 3.19
N TYR A 102 -7.23 -15.33 2.52
CA TYR A 102 -6.24 -15.96 1.65
C TYR A 102 -4.80 -15.83 2.15
N PHE A 103 -4.53 -14.85 3.02
CA PHE A 103 -3.18 -14.50 3.45
C PHE A 103 -3.09 -14.27 4.96
N GLY A 104 -4.15 -14.58 5.71
CA GLY A 104 -4.14 -14.57 7.16
C GLY A 104 -3.36 -15.76 7.72
N ASP A 105 -2.72 -15.58 8.87
CA ASP A 105 -2.20 -16.68 9.67
C ASP A 105 -3.29 -17.28 10.60
N ASP A 106 -2.94 -18.35 11.31
CA ASP A 106 -3.83 -19.02 12.28
C ASP A 106 -4.22 -18.12 13.47
N HIS A 107 -3.59 -16.94 13.60
CA HIS A 107 -3.87 -15.92 14.61
C HIS A 107 -4.67 -14.73 14.07
N GLY A 108 -5.04 -14.75 12.78
CA GLY A 108 -5.81 -13.69 12.11
C GLY A 108 -4.98 -12.46 11.70
N ASN A 109 -3.65 -12.51 11.78
CA ASN A 109 -2.80 -11.43 11.29
C ASN A 109 -2.70 -11.51 9.77
N THR A 110 -2.72 -10.35 9.11
CA THR A 110 -2.48 -10.26 7.67
C THR A 110 -1.18 -9.49 7.40
N PRO A 111 -0.42 -9.84 6.36
CA PRO A 111 0.81 -9.14 5.99
C PRO A 111 0.54 -7.80 5.29
N PHE A 112 -0.70 -7.31 5.31
CA PHE A 112 -1.13 -6.12 4.60
C PHE A 112 -1.36 -4.98 5.57
N TYR A 113 -0.66 -3.88 5.36
CA TYR A 113 -1.01 -2.59 5.91
C TYR A 113 -2.11 -1.95 5.08
N ILE A 114 -3.19 -1.54 5.73
CA ILE A 114 -4.31 -0.83 5.09
C ILE A 114 -4.30 0.61 5.60
N SER A 115 -4.23 1.58 4.68
CA SER A 115 -4.25 3.01 5.03
C SER A 115 -5.40 3.35 5.98
N LYS A 116 -5.10 4.17 7.00
CA LYS A 116 -6.09 4.65 7.96
C LYS A 116 -6.87 5.84 7.39
N LYS A 117 -6.24 6.59 6.49
CA LYS A 117 -6.89 7.67 5.74
C LYS A 117 -7.69 7.12 4.56
N ASN A 118 -8.85 7.74 4.34
CA ASN A 118 -9.67 7.49 3.16
C ASN A 118 -9.32 8.52 2.09
N VAL A 119 -9.41 8.11 0.83
CA VAL A 119 -9.38 9.07 -0.28
C VAL A 119 -10.77 9.70 -0.40
N PRO A 120 -10.91 11.03 -0.50
CA PRO A 120 -12.20 11.75 -0.46
C PRO A 120 -13.16 11.47 -1.65
N ILE A 121 -12.88 10.43 -2.44
CA ILE A 121 -13.68 9.99 -3.59
C ILE A 121 -14.75 8.99 -3.18
N VAL A 122 -14.42 8.13 -2.21
CA VAL A 122 -15.28 7.03 -1.78
C VAL A 122 -14.96 6.68 -0.33
N THR A 123 -15.98 6.60 0.52
CA THR A 123 -15.86 6.31 1.97
C THR A 123 -15.12 5.00 2.27
N PHE A 124 -15.02 4.13 1.29
CA PHE A 124 -14.38 2.82 1.40
C PHE A 124 -13.07 2.71 0.63
N PHE A 125 -12.54 3.78 0.05
CA PHE A 125 -11.32 3.69 -0.77
C PHE A 125 -10.08 3.74 0.11
N GLY A 126 -9.30 2.66 0.10
CA GLY A 126 -8.02 2.56 0.79
C GLY A 126 -7.00 1.83 -0.07
N TRP A 127 -5.74 1.85 0.36
CA TRP A 127 -4.69 1.07 -0.28
C TRP A 127 -3.99 0.13 0.69
N GLY A 128 -3.54 -0.99 0.14
CA GLY A 128 -2.77 -2.03 0.80
C GLY A 128 -1.29 -2.00 0.41
N PHE A 129 -0.38 -2.26 1.35
CA PHE A 129 1.04 -2.56 1.08
C PHE A 129 1.64 -3.48 2.15
N ARG A 130 2.88 -3.92 1.97
CA ARG A 130 3.63 -4.76 2.92
C ARG A 130 4.66 -3.93 3.67
#